data_AF-A0A2B7ZWN7-F1
#
_entry.id   AF-A0A2B7ZWN7-F1
#
_cell.length_a   1.000
_cell.length_b   1.000
_cell.length_c   1.000
_cell.angle_alpha   90.00
_cell.angle_beta   90.00
_cell.angle_gamma   90.00
#
_symmetry.space_group_name_H-M   'P 1'
#
loop_
_entity.id
_entity.type
_entity.pdbx_description
1 polymer ?
#
loop_
_entity_poly.entity_id
_entity_poly.type
_entity_poly.pdbx_seq_one_letter_code
_entity_poly.pdbx_strand_id
1 'polypeptide(L)'
;GDIHQDHGVVTNEALRAFKFTSILGYELPWNNVIFKSNCFYKLEEKHLAKKMECLKQYHSQQHRPYFNHEVIYGLAKLRGTQSQALWAESFEIIRWIQ
;
A
#
# COMPACT_ATOMS: atom_id res chain seq x y z
N GLY A 1 7.90 5.40 7.03
CA GLY A 1 8.02 6.64 7.82
C GLY A 1 6.71 7.37 7.77
N ASP A 2 5.68 6.70 8.29
CA ASP A 2 4.34 7.24 8.44
C ASP A 2 4.29 8.01 9.76
N ILE A 3 3.84 9.25 9.73
CA ILE A 3 3.78 10.12 10.93
C ILE A 3 2.56 9.84 11.80
N HIS A 4 1.60 9.03 11.33
CA HIS A 4 0.43 8.66 12.10
C HIS A 4 0.81 7.63 13.17
N GLN A 5 0.66 8.02 14.44
CA GLN A 5 1.04 7.20 15.60
C GLN A 5 0.47 5.78 15.53
N ASP A 6 -0.82 5.65 15.23
CA ASP A 6 -1.49 4.34 15.19
C ASP A 6 -0.85 3.38 14.17
N HIS A 7 -0.38 3.88 13.02
CA HIS A 7 0.27 3.04 12.02
C HIS A 7 1.61 2.51 12.53
N GLY A 8 2.35 3.36 13.25
CA GLY A 8 3.58 2.94 13.95
C GLY A 8 3.32 1.89 15.03
N VAL A 9 2.29 2.09 15.85
CA VAL A 9 1.90 1.13 16.90
C VAL A 9 1.50 -0.21 16.28
N VAL A 10 0.62 -0.23 15.28
CA VAL A 10 0.20 -1.45 14.60
C VAL A 10 1.40 -2.19 13.97
N THR A 11 2.34 -1.46 13.38
CA THR A 11 3.55 -2.05 12.80
C THR A 11 4.41 -2.74 13.87
N ASN A 12 4.63 -2.09 15.02
CA ASN A 12 5.39 -2.65 16.13
C ASN A 12 4.70 -3.88 16.74
N GLU A 13 3.38 -3.82 16.91
CA GLU A 13 2.61 -4.96 17.42
C GLU A 13 2.58 -6.12 16.43
N ALA A 14 2.52 -5.85 15.12
CA ALA A 14 2.65 -6.89 14.10
C ALA A 14 4.02 -7.58 14.16
N LEU A 15 5.11 -6.82 14.34
CA LEU A 15 6.45 -7.38 14.51
C LEU A 15 6.58 -8.25 15.77
N ARG A 16 5.95 -7.83 16.88
CA ARG A 16 5.95 -8.57 18.14
C ARG A 16 5.12 -9.86 18.05
N ALA A 17 3.90 -9.76 17.50
CA ALA A 17 2.95 -10.87 17.44
C ALA A 17 3.34 -11.90 16.36
N PHE A 18 3.78 -11.44 15.19
CA PHE A 18 4.09 -12.27 14.03
C PHE A 18 5.61 -12.40 13.81
N LYS A 19 6.37 -12.54 14.90
CA LYS A 19 7.84 -12.54 14.92
C LYS A 19 8.54 -13.67 14.15
N PHE A 20 7.82 -14.57 13.50
CA PHE A 20 8.38 -15.65 12.68
C PHE A 20 7.71 -15.76 11.31
N THR A 21 7.15 -14.66 10.81
CA THR A 21 6.58 -14.59 9.47
C THR A 21 7.21 -13.45 8.67
N SER A 22 7.03 -13.49 7.34
CA SER A 22 7.28 -12.33 6.49
C SER A 22 6.27 -11.23 6.79
N ILE A 23 6.72 -9.97 6.80
CA ILE A 23 5.92 -8.78 7.06
C ILE A 23 6.22 -7.76 5.98
N LEU A 24 5.18 -7.36 5.26
CA LEU A 24 5.22 -6.34 4.22
C LEU A 24 4.36 -5.15 4.66
N GLY A 25 4.94 -3.95 4.61
CA GLY A 25 4.25 -2.69 4.88
C GLY A 25 3.66 -2.10 3.60
N TYR A 26 2.38 -1.72 3.62
CA TYR A 26 1.73 -1.08 2.47
C TYR A 26 2.06 0.43 2.40
N GLU A 27 1.92 1.01 1.22
CA GLU A 27 2.10 2.45 1.01
C GLU A 27 0.83 3.23 1.38
N LEU A 28 0.98 4.25 2.23
CA LEU A 28 -0.04 5.29 2.44
C LEU A 28 0.53 6.66 2.02
N PRO A 29 0.20 7.17 0.82
CA PRO A 29 0.84 8.36 0.23
C PRO A 29 0.70 9.64 1.05
N TRP A 30 -0.33 9.74 1.90
CA TRP A 30 -0.67 10.97 2.59
C TRP A 30 0.22 11.27 3.82
N ASN A 31 0.65 10.24 4.56
CA ASN A 31 1.38 10.41 5.82
C ASN A 31 2.85 9.97 5.75
N ASN A 32 3.26 9.34 4.64
CA ASN A 32 4.61 8.81 4.50
C ASN A 32 5.60 9.90 4.08
N VAL A 33 6.47 10.31 5.00
CA VAL A 33 7.63 11.18 4.69
C VAL A 33 8.70 10.39 3.93
N ILE A 34 8.86 9.11 4.29
CA ILE A 34 9.79 8.17 3.65
C ILE A 34 9.07 6.84 3.46
N PHE A 35 9.08 6.32 2.24
CA PHE A 35 8.57 4.99 1.89
C PHE A 35 9.59 4.24 1.03
N LYS A 36 9.93 3.01 1.43
CA LYS A 36 10.84 2.15 0.67
C LYS A 36 10.06 1.23 -0.26
N SER A 37 9.99 1.60 -1.54
CA SER A 37 9.35 0.82 -2.59
C SER A 37 10.30 -0.29 -3.09
N ASN A 38 10.44 -1.38 -2.34
CA ASN A 38 11.41 -2.46 -2.61
C ASN A 38 10.78 -3.84 -2.82
N CYS A 39 9.45 -3.96 -2.72
CA CYS A 39 8.68 -5.12 -3.16
C CYS A 39 7.54 -4.66 -4.07
N PHE A 40 7.39 -5.30 -5.23
CA PHE A 40 6.36 -4.98 -6.20
C PHE A 40 5.48 -6.19 -6.48
N TYR A 41 4.16 -5.99 -6.45
CA TYR A 41 3.19 -7.00 -6.80
C TYR A 41 2.46 -6.58 -8.08
N LYS A 42 2.65 -7.33 -9.17
CA LYS A 42 2.05 -7.02 -10.47
C LYS A 42 0.54 -7.15 -10.41
N LEU A 43 -0.16 -6.20 -11.03
CA LEU A 43 -1.62 -6.16 -11.05
C LEU A 43 -2.17 -6.23 -12.46
N GLU A 44 -3.41 -6.71 -12.54
CA GLU A 44 -4.28 -6.62 -13.70
C GLU A 44 -5.38 -5.58 -13.44
N GLU A 45 -6.09 -5.17 -14.49
CA GLU A 45 -7.10 -4.09 -14.41
C GLU A 45 -8.21 -4.43 -13.42
N LYS A 46 -8.60 -5.71 -13.43
CA LYS A 46 -9.61 -6.27 -12.52
C LYS A 46 -9.26 -6.06 -11.04
N HIS A 47 -7.96 -6.06 -10.69
CA HIS A 47 -7.52 -5.82 -9.32
C HIS A 47 -7.72 -4.35 -8.92
N LEU A 48 -7.40 -3.41 -9.81
CA LEU A 48 -7.62 -1.98 -9.59
C LEU A 48 -9.11 -1.63 -9.55
N ALA A 49 -9.90 -2.19 -10.47
CA ALA A 49 -11.35 -2.03 -10.48
C ALA A 49 -11.97 -2.53 -9.16
N LYS A 50 -11.55 -3.72 -8.69
CA LYS A 50 -12.01 -4.27 -7.40
C LYS A 50 -11.58 -3.41 -6.21
N LYS A 51 -10.34 -2.93 -6.21
CA LYS A 51 -9.84 -2.01 -5.17
C LYS A 51 -10.70 -0.75 -5.09
N MET A 52 -11.03 -0.14 -6.24
CA MET A 52 -11.91 1.03 -6.29
C MET A 52 -13.32 0.74 -5.78
N GLU A 53 -13.89 -0.42 -6.12
CA GLU A 53 -15.20 -0.85 -5.59
C GLU A 53 -15.17 -0.99 -4.06
N CYS A 54 -14.13 -1.62 -3.51
CA CYS A 54 -13.95 -1.76 -2.07
C CYS A 54 -13.79 -0.41 -1.36
N LEU A 55 -12.98 0.50 -1.93
CA LEU A 55 -12.77 1.83 -1.35
C LEU A 55 -14.06 2.65 -1.27
N LYS A 56 -14.99 2.48 -2.23
CA LYS A 56 -16.29 3.17 -2.21
C LYS A 56 -17.17 2.79 -1.01
N GLN A 57 -16.95 1.63 -0.39
CA GLN A 57 -17.72 1.18 0.78
C GLN A 57 -17.42 1.99 2.04
N TYR A 58 -16.29 2.70 2.10
CA TYR A 58 -15.95 3.60 3.21
C TYR A 58 -16.65 4.96 3.05
N HIS A 59 -17.98 4.96 3.06
CA HIS A 59 -18.83 6.12 2.77
C HIS A 59 -18.40 7.40 3.52
N SER A 60 -18.11 7.31 4.82
CA SER A 60 -17.70 8.46 5.63
C SER A 60 -16.30 9.00 5.30
N GLN A 61 -15.46 8.22 4.60
CA GLN A 61 -14.07 8.54 4.28
C GLN A 61 -13.89 8.95 2.81
N GLN A 62 -14.95 8.99 2.01
CA GLN A 62 -14.84 9.33 0.58
C GLN A 62 -14.27 10.72 0.29
N HIS A 63 -14.33 11.65 1.26
CA HIS A 63 -13.75 12.98 1.15
C HIS A 63 -12.20 13.01 1.21
N ARG A 64 -11.56 11.87 1.52
CA ARG A 64 -10.10 11.79 1.61
C ARG A 64 -9.48 11.84 0.20
N PRO A 65 -8.53 12.75 -0.06
CA PRO A 65 -8.03 12.99 -1.43
C PRO A 65 -7.28 11.78 -2.02
N TYR A 66 -6.75 10.89 -1.18
CA TYR A 66 -6.08 9.66 -1.61
C TYR A 66 -7.06 8.53 -1.99
N PHE A 67 -8.37 8.67 -1.71
CA PHE A 67 -9.42 7.77 -2.22
C PHE A 67 -9.96 8.23 -3.58
N ASN A 68 -9.07 8.77 -4.41
CA ASN A 68 -9.39 9.22 -5.75
C ASN A 68 -8.88 8.20 -6.79
N HIS A 69 -9.71 7.96 -7.82
CA HIS A 69 -9.37 7.08 -8.95
C HIS A 69 -8.02 7.43 -9.59
N GLU A 70 -7.77 8.70 -9.90
CA GLU A 70 -6.54 9.18 -10.54
C GLU A 70 -5.31 8.92 -9.66
N VAL A 71 -5.44 9.08 -8.34
CA VAL A 71 -4.36 8.79 -7.39
C VAL A 71 -4.05 7.30 -7.36
N ILE A 72 -5.07 6.45 -7.22
CA ILE A 72 -4.90 5.00 -7.12
C ILE A 72 -4.33 4.42 -8.43
N TYR A 73 -4.89 4.79 -9.58
CA TYR A 73 -4.39 4.33 -10.89
C TYR A 73 -3.03 4.92 -11.23
N GLY A 74 -2.79 6.19 -10.90
CA GLY A 74 -1.51 6.86 -11.11
C GLY A 74 -0.38 6.18 -10.32
N LEU A 75 -0.61 5.89 -9.04
CA LEU A 75 0.34 5.13 -8.22
C LEU A 75 0.57 3.75 -8.79
N ALA A 76 -0.49 3.02 -9.14
CA ALA A 76 -0.37 1.68 -9.71
C ALA A 76 0.43 1.68 -11.01
N LYS A 77 0.24 2.71 -11.86
CA LYS A 77 0.98 2.89 -13.10
C LYS A 77 2.45 3.24 -12.87
N LEU A 78 2.74 4.07 -11.89
CA LEU A 78 4.12 4.40 -11.48
C LEU A 78 4.85 3.14 -11.01
N ARG A 79 4.25 2.37 -10.09
CA ARG A 79 4.84 1.12 -9.58
C ARG A 79 4.94 0.05 -10.67
N GLY A 80 3.97 -0.01 -11.58
CA GLY A 80 4.03 -0.87 -12.76
C GLY A 80 5.27 -0.58 -13.61
N THR A 81 5.49 0.70 -13.94
CA THR A 81 6.67 1.14 -14.70
C THR A 81 7.97 0.73 -14.01
N GLN A 82 8.06 0.90 -12.69
CA GLN A 82 9.25 0.49 -11.90
C GLN A 82 9.51 -1.02 -11.90
N SER A 83 8.51 -1.84 -12.19
CA SER A 83 8.57 -3.31 -12.12
C SER A 83 8.34 -4.01 -13.47
N GLN A 84 8.45 -3.26 -14.58
CA GLN A 84 8.18 -3.75 -15.94
C GLN A 84 6.81 -4.45 -16.06
N ALA A 85 5.79 -3.80 -15.52
CA ALA A 85 4.39 -4.22 -15.58
C ALA A 85 3.48 -3.05 -15.96
N LEU A 86 2.26 -3.34 -16.41
CA LEU A 86 1.31 -2.26 -16.70
C LEU A 86 0.86 -1.55 -15.43
N TRP A 87 0.58 -2.33 -14.39
CA TRP A 87 0.21 -1.89 -13.06
C TRP A 87 0.92 -2.75 -12.02
N ALA A 88 1.24 -2.15 -10.87
CA ALA A 88 1.69 -2.88 -9.71
C ALA A 88 1.28 -2.16 -8.43
N GLU A 89 1.26 -2.87 -7.32
CA GLU A 89 1.34 -2.28 -5.99
C GLU A 89 2.76 -2.40 -5.45
N SER A 90 3.13 -1.48 -4.56
CA SER A 90 4.41 -1.53 -3.87
C SER A 90 4.23 -1.72 -2.38
N PHE A 91 5.15 -2.49 -1.82
CA PHE A 91 5.29 -2.73 -0.39
C PHE A 91 6.72 -2.45 0.05
N GLU A 92 6.87 -2.08 1.32
CA GLU A 92 8.14 -2.09 2.04
C GLU A 92 8.33 -3.48 2.66
N ILE A 93 9.46 -4.12 2.37
CA ILE A 93 9.88 -5.33 3.08
C ILE A 93 10.36 -4.92 4.47
N ILE A 94 9.51 -5.13 5.48
CA ILE A 94 9.86 -4.91 6.89
C ILE A 94 10.64 -6.12 7.40
N ARG A 95 10.19 -7.32 7.03
CA ARG A 95 10.90 -8.58 7.29
C ARG A 95 10.55 -9.60 6.22
N TRP A 96 11.55 -10.32 5.73
CA TRP A 96 11.36 -11.43 4.79
C TRP A 96 11.93 -12.71 5.39
N ILE A 97 11.15 -13.79 5.33
CA ILE A 97 11.53 -15.14 5.75
C ILE A 97 11.21 -16.08 4.59
N GLN A 98 12.17 -16.93 4.23
CA GLN A 98 12.07 -17.96 3.20
C GLN A 98 12.45 -19.31 3.79
#